data_AF-A0AAU4KBS2-F1
#
_entry.id   AF-A0AAU4KBS2-F1
#
_cell.length_a   1.000
_cell.length_b   1.000
_cell.length_c   1.000
_cell.angle_alpha   90.00
_cell.angle_beta   90.00
_cell.angle_gamma   90.00
#
_symmetry.space_group_name_H-M   'P 1'
#
loop_
_entity.id
_entity.type
_entity.pdbx_description
1 polymer ?
#
loop_
_entity_poly.entity_id
_entity_poly.type
_entity_poly.pdbx_seq_one_letter_code
_entity_poly.pdbx_strand_id
1 'polypeptide(L)'
;MRPSRRSLLAATAVLGSVFAVPAPAGAAEVPVAGTYFVQSAVTGLNAADSAGAVVQHNPKGNEDRQQWTLRRSGSASVLESTDSAGSCLGRSGDQARTVACTSADAAWEVTPSGTDQYTLKAPGSDRYLTVTDKSAGSNYPAQLAIGSRGALASWYLTPVASATRPMPPQDQRTLDQVTFLTAHNAYANGVDGGFAPPFVNLVPNQKRGIDQQLADGVRGFMLDLHQTPDGAILCHNSCTLVSRPVALWVDLQRMVDFLKQHPDQVVTVFLEDYVDPGVLRSELARVNGLSDVLYRPDLTGVRENGWPKLADLTAAGHRLLIFTDHSRSSDEAAGLTRDSFGVMYQREWTVENYWSMGSGLGSSDWSCYSRWYDAGTNLPLTRTENGFRPLFVMNHFRDATISGTAGTDNTKLADRARRFCEPAARKKPNYLAVDRYDLGDPGSAVNTLNTYVYP
;
A
#
# COMPACT_ATOMS: atom_id res chain seq x y z
N MET A 1 19.87 -85.15 11.90
CA MET A 1 19.18 -84.56 13.07
C MET A 1 19.65 -83.11 13.23
N ARG A 2 18.67 -82.18 13.23
CA ARG A 2 18.70 -80.73 13.55
C ARG A 2 19.77 -79.83 12.90
N PRO A 3 19.30 -78.75 12.25
CA PRO A 3 19.94 -77.45 12.38
C PRO A 3 19.01 -76.40 13.01
N SER A 4 19.43 -75.96 14.20
CA SER A 4 19.46 -74.57 14.68
C SER A 4 18.54 -73.53 14.01
N ARG A 5 17.47 -73.14 14.73
CA ARG A 5 16.78 -71.84 14.53
C ARG A 5 17.66 -70.72 15.10
N ARG A 6 18.12 -69.80 14.26
CA ARG A 6 18.62 -68.48 14.69
C ARG A 6 17.52 -67.45 14.44
N SER A 7 17.02 -66.85 15.52
CA SER A 7 16.10 -65.71 15.49
C SER A 7 16.86 -64.46 15.06
N LEU A 8 16.47 -63.85 13.95
CA LEU A 8 16.87 -62.50 13.57
C LEU A 8 15.96 -61.51 14.30
N LEU A 9 16.53 -60.77 15.26
CA LEU A 9 15.92 -59.57 15.82
C LEU A 9 15.97 -58.46 14.76
N ALA A 10 14.81 -58.06 14.25
CA ALA A 10 14.67 -56.86 13.44
C ALA A 10 14.74 -55.64 14.36
N ALA A 11 15.80 -54.85 14.26
CA ALA A 11 15.89 -53.54 14.89
C ALA A 11 15.13 -52.53 14.02
N THR A 12 13.93 -52.13 14.46
CA THR A 12 13.18 -51.02 13.89
C THR A 12 13.87 -49.71 14.27
N ALA A 13 14.60 -49.11 13.34
CA ALA A 13 15.13 -47.76 13.48
C ALA A 13 13.98 -46.76 13.34
N VAL A 14 13.51 -46.21 14.45
CA VAL A 14 12.58 -45.08 14.46
C VAL A 14 13.40 -43.83 14.13
N LEU A 15 13.31 -43.38 12.88
CA LEU A 15 13.76 -42.06 12.45
C LEU A 15 12.83 -41.03 13.11
N GLY A 16 13.24 -40.49 14.26
CA GLY A 16 12.62 -39.33 14.86
C GLY A 16 12.88 -38.11 13.98
N SER A 17 11.90 -37.74 13.16
CA SER A 17 11.86 -36.44 12.49
C SER A 17 11.77 -35.35 13.56
N VAL A 18 12.90 -34.67 13.81
CA VAL A 18 12.93 -33.47 14.63
C VAL A 18 12.19 -32.39 13.84
N PHE A 19 10.91 -32.20 14.14
CA PHE A 19 10.20 -31.00 13.74
C PHE A 19 10.90 -29.83 14.44
N ALA A 20 11.66 -29.05 13.67
CA ALA A 20 12.12 -27.75 14.11
C ALA A 20 10.86 -26.89 14.31
N VAL A 21 10.42 -26.78 15.56
CA VAL A 21 9.44 -25.78 15.97
C VAL A 21 10.03 -24.43 15.56
N PRO A 22 9.34 -23.59 14.76
CA PRO A 22 9.84 -22.26 14.47
C PRO A 22 10.03 -21.56 15.82
N ALA A 23 11.23 -21.01 16.03
CA ALA A 23 11.52 -20.23 17.22
C ALA A 23 10.44 -19.14 17.38
N PRO A 24 9.94 -18.89 18.59
CA PRO A 24 9.06 -17.76 18.82
C PRO A 24 9.77 -16.51 18.29
N ALA A 25 9.05 -15.65 17.56
CA ALA A 25 9.58 -14.40 17.03
C ALA A 25 10.38 -13.71 18.14
N GLY A 26 11.70 -13.64 17.96
CA GLY A 26 12.60 -13.03 18.94
C GLY A 26 12.11 -11.63 19.25
N ALA A 27 12.14 -11.25 20.53
CA ALA A 27 11.90 -9.87 20.93
C ALA A 27 12.74 -8.97 20.00
N ALA A 28 12.11 -8.02 19.31
CA ALA A 28 12.84 -7.16 18.37
C ALA A 28 14.07 -6.57 19.07
N GLU A 29 15.23 -6.58 18.43
CA GLU A 29 16.40 -5.94 19.04
C GLU A 29 16.20 -4.42 19.02
N VAL A 30 16.78 -3.72 20.00
CA VAL A 30 16.83 -2.25 19.99
C VAL A 30 17.49 -1.82 18.67
N PRO A 31 16.94 -0.84 17.93
CA PRO A 31 17.50 -0.48 16.64
C PRO A 31 18.95 -0.03 16.78
N VAL A 32 19.75 -0.40 15.78
CA VAL A 32 21.14 0.03 15.65
C VAL A 32 21.20 1.54 15.43
N ALA A 33 22.37 2.14 15.60
CA ALA A 33 22.56 3.55 15.27
C ALA A 33 22.33 3.76 13.76
N GLY A 34 21.65 4.86 13.40
CA GLY A 34 21.27 5.14 12.02
C GLY A 34 20.25 6.26 11.91
N THR A 35 19.83 6.58 10.70
CA THR A 35 18.80 7.59 10.43
C THR A 35 17.45 6.93 10.18
N TYR A 36 16.44 7.41 10.90
CA TYR A 36 15.10 6.84 10.93
C TYR A 36 14.02 7.91 10.78
N PHE A 37 12.89 7.52 10.24
CA PHE A 37 11.61 8.15 10.49
C PHE A 37 11.04 7.57 11.79
N VAL A 38 10.64 8.44 12.73
CA VAL A 38 9.86 8.04 13.90
C VAL A 38 8.39 8.08 13.49
N GLN A 39 7.84 6.93 13.10
CA GLN A 39 6.54 6.83 12.45
C GLN A 39 5.51 6.21 13.40
N SER A 40 4.35 6.84 13.57
CA SER A 40 3.29 6.34 14.46
C SER A 40 2.74 5.01 13.94
N ALA A 41 2.68 4.00 14.81
CA ALA A 41 2.04 2.73 14.45
C ALA A 41 0.51 2.83 14.36
N VAL A 42 -0.07 3.93 14.85
CA VAL A 42 -1.51 4.20 14.85
C VAL A 42 -1.94 4.96 13.60
N THR A 43 -1.27 6.07 13.28
CA THR A 43 -1.66 6.98 12.21
C THR A 43 -0.85 6.80 10.93
N GLY A 44 0.32 6.15 11.02
CA GLY A 44 1.29 6.06 9.91
C GLY A 44 2.00 7.38 9.60
N LEU A 45 1.76 8.44 10.38
CA LEU A 45 2.39 9.76 10.22
C LEU A 45 3.78 9.80 10.87
N ASN A 46 4.64 10.68 10.38
CA ASN A 46 6.00 10.86 10.89
C ASN A 46 6.06 11.96 11.94
N ALA A 47 6.88 11.77 12.97
CA ALA A 47 7.28 12.84 13.87
C ALA A 47 8.21 13.82 13.13
N ALA A 48 7.85 15.10 13.13
CA ALA A 48 8.50 16.18 12.42
C ALA A 48 8.87 17.32 13.38
N ASP A 49 10.04 17.95 13.18
CA ASP A 49 10.37 19.21 13.85
C ASP A 49 9.67 20.40 13.18
N SER A 50 8.73 21.00 13.90
CA SER A 50 7.99 22.18 13.51
C SER A 50 8.32 23.34 14.44
N ALA A 51 9.45 24.00 14.16
CA ALA A 51 9.92 25.19 14.87
C ALA A 51 10.02 24.97 16.40
N GLY A 52 10.62 23.85 16.82
CA GLY A 52 10.79 23.52 18.24
C GLY A 52 9.67 22.62 18.79
N ALA A 53 8.49 22.63 18.17
CA ALA A 53 7.47 21.63 18.44
C ALA A 53 7.79 20.32 17.70
N VAL A 54 7.47 19.17 18.31
CA VAL A 54 7.45 17.90 17.56
C VAL A 54 6.00 17.50 17.33
N VAL A 55 5.66 17.34 16.05
CA VAL A 55 4.29 17.12 15.57
C VAL A 55 4.24 15.92 14.62
N GLN A 56 3.06 15.35 14.40
CA GLN A 56 2.79 14.36 13.37
C GLN A 56 2.45 15.06 12.05
N HIS A 57 3.21 14.76 11.01
CA HIS A 57 2.93 15.20 9.65
C HIS A 57 2.88 14.03 8.67
N ASN A 58 2.26 14.26 7.52
CA ASN A 58 2.23 13.31 6.41
C ASN A 58 3.66 12.93 6.00
N PRO A 59 3.98 11.63 5.84
CA PRO A 59 5.30 11.24 5.38
C PRO A 59 5.68 11.92 4.07
N LYS A 60 6.79 12.64 4.06
CA LYS A 60 7.25 13.45 2.93
C LYS A 60 8.77 13.36 2.74
N GLY A 61 9.33 12.16 2.93
CA GLY A 61 10.77 11.99 2.99
C GLY A 61 11.34 12.93 4.07
N ASN A 62 12.37 13.71 3.76
CA ASN A 62 12.85 14.77 4.68
C ASN A 62 12.46 16.20 4.28
N GLU A 63 11.55 16.39 3.32
CA GLU A 63 11.17 17.76 2.90
C GLU A 63 10.42 18.54 3.99
N ASP A 64 10.07 17.84 5.09
CA ASP A 64 9.34 18.36 6.23
C ASP A 64 10.02 17.96 7.57
N ARG A 65 11.36 17.85 7.58
CA ARG A 65 12.19 17.64 8.79
C ARG A 65 11.76 16.43 9.63
N GLN A 66 11.66 15.28 8.99
CA GLN A 66 11.08 14.05 9.56
C GLN A 66 12.14 12.99 9.90
N GLN A 67 13.41 13.26 9.61
CA GLN A 67 14.50 12.33 9.82
C GLN A 67 15.26 12.60 11.13
N TRP A 68 15.50 11.51 11.87
CA TRP A 68 16.15 11.52 13.17
C TRP A 68 17.29 10.51 13.18
N THR A 69 18.48 10.97 13.55
CA THR A 69 19.65 10.12 13.75
C THR A 69 19.64 9.54 15.16
N LEU A 70 19.35 8.25 15.26
CA LEU A 70 19.41 7.49 16.50
C LEU A 70 20.87 7.22 16.88
N ARG A 71 21.27 7.62 18.08
CA ARG A 71 22.60 7.35 18.64
C ARG A 71 22.50 6.95 20.11
N ARG A 72 23.44 6.12 20.59
CA ARG A 72 23.55 5.80 22.00
C ARG A 72 24.11 6.98 22.79
N SER A 73 23.55 7.21 23.98
CA SER A 73 24.01 8.20 24.96
C SER A 73 23.97 7.55 26.35
N GLY A 74 25.11 7.02 26.79
CA GLY A 74 25.18 6.18 27.99
C GLY A 74 24.31 4.91 27.85
N SER A 75 23.41 4.69 28.81
CA SER A 75 22.43 3.60 28.78
C SER A 75 21.16 3.92 27.97
N ALA A 76 20.98 5.16 27.53
CA ALA A 76 19.83 5.62 26.76
C ALA A 76 20.20 5.86 25.29
N SER A 77 19.23 6.30 24.50
CA SER A 77 19.44 6.76 23.13
C SER A 77 18.95 8.20 22.95
N VAL A 78 19.51 8.91 21.99
CA VAL A 78 19.02 10.22 21.54
C VAL A 78 18.67 10.13 20.07
N LEU A 79 17.71 10.96 19.64
CA LEU A 79 17.23 11.05 18.27
C LEU A 79 17.50 12.47 17.78
N GLU A 80 18.64 12.70 17.13
CA GLU A 80 19.05 14.04 16.67
C GLU A 80 18.45 14.37 15.31
N SER A 81 17.88 15.57 15.16
CA SER A 81 17.38 16.07 13.88
C SER A 81 18.50 16.06 12.84
N THR A 82 18.21 15.57 11.63
CA THR A 82 19.15 15.68 10.51
C THR A 82 19.27 17.09 9.95
N ASP A 83 18.30 17.96 10.26
CA ASP A 83 18.20 19.31 9.73
C ASP A 83 18.78 20.37 10.69
N SER A 84 18.88 20.03 11.98
CA SER A 84 19.33 20.94 13.04
C SER A 84 20.33 20.24 13.96
N ALA A 85 21.62 20.40 13.68
CA ALA A 85 22.69 19.81 14.48
C ALA A 85 22.62 20.21 15.96
N GLY A 86 22.80 19.25 16.86
CA GLY A 86 22.70 19.44 18.31
C GLY A 86 21.26 19.55 18.85
N SER A 87 20.24 19.47 17.98
CA SER A 87 18.83 19.49 18.34
C SER A 87 18.24 18.08 18.28
N CYS A 88 17.71 17.59 19.39
CA CYS A 88 17.18 16.23 19.53
C CYS A 88 15.68 16.22 19.84
N LEU A 89 14.98 15.20 19.34
CA LEU A 89 13.65 14.83 19.79
C LEU A 89 13.71 14.55 21.30
N GLY A 90 12.98 15.34 22.06
CA GLY A 90 12.94 15.25 23.51
C GLY A 90 11.64 15.78 24.07
N ARG A 91 11.71 16.34 25.28
CA ARG A 91 10.56 16.63 26.12
C ARG A 91 10.62 18.02 26.69
N SER A 92 9.46 18.64 26.87
CA SER A 92 9.28 19.83 27.71
C SER A 92 7.95 19.69 28.43
N GLY A 93 8.00 19.26 29.69
CA GLY A 93 6.79 18.83 30.42
C GLY A 93 6.09 17.69 29.67
N ASP A 94 4.80 17.89 29.38
CA ASP A 94 3.97 16.88 28.73
C ASP A 94 3.96 16.95 27.19
N GLN A 95 4.83 17.77 26.60
CA GLN A 95 4.92 17.95 25.15
C GLN A 95 6.23 17.39 24.59
N ALA A 96 6.13 16.76 23.42
CA ALA A 96 7.30 16.44 22.62
C ALA A 96 7.83 17.72 21.95
N ARG A 97 9.12 18.00 22.15
CA ARG A 97 9.81 19.21 21.68
C ARG A 97 11.18 18.84 21.15
N THR A 98 11.77 19.70 20.35
CA THR A 98 13.21 19.61 20.11
C THR A 98 13.97 20.34 21.21
N VAL A 99 15.01 19.69 21.74
CA VAL A 99 15.83 20.17 22.86
C VAL A 99 17.30 19.94 22.56
N ALA A 100 18.22 20.58 23.29
CA ALA A 100 19.64 20.30 23.13
C ALA A 100 19.92 18.80 23.38
N CYS A 101 20.68 18.15 22.49
CA CYS A 101 21.00 16.72 22.62
C CYS A 101 21.76 16.35 23.91
N THR A 102 22.38 17.33 24.57
CA THR A 102 23.04 17.17 25.87
C THR A 102 22.08 17.25 27.05
N SER A 103 20.82 17.65 26.83
CA SER A 103 19.80 17.71 27.87
C SER A 103 19.38 16.31 28.31
N ALA A 104 19.09 16.14 29.60
CA ALA A 104 18.45 14.93 30.11
C ALA A 104 17.08 14.67 29.44
N ASP A 105 16.41 15.73 28.98
CA ASP A 105 15.13 15.64 28.28
C ASP A 105 15.25 15.10 26.84
N ALA A 106 16.45 14.94 26.29
CA ALA A 106 16.68 14.33 24.98
C ALA A 106 16.78 12.79 25.03
N ALA A 107 17.07 12.22 26.21
CA ALA A 107 17.36 10.79 26.35
C ALA A 107 16.08 9.94 26.31
N TRP A 108 16.09 8.81 25.59
CA TRP A 108 15.00 7.85 25.50
C TRP A 108 15.47 6.43 25.78
N GLU A 109 14.70 5.70 26.59
CA GLU A 109 14.75 4.24 26.68
C GLU A 109 13.90 3.67 25.53
N VAL A 110 14.55 3.28 24.44
CA VAL A 110 13.90 2.67 23.27
C VAL A 110 13.75 1.18 23.53
N THR A 111 12.51 0.70 23.70
CA THR A 111 12.25 -0.71 24.00
C THR A 111 11.24 -1.32 23.03
N PRO A 112 11.40 -2.60 22.65
CA PRO A 112 10.45 -3.31 21.80
C PRO A 112 9.05 -3.41 22.42
N SER A 113 8.01 -3.25 21.61
CA SER A 113 6.60 -3.37 22.03
C SER A 113 5.75 -4.28 21.15
N GLY A 114 6.32 -4.85 20.08
CA GLY A 114 5.65 -5.76 19.16
C GLY A 114 6.59 -6.20 18.04
N THR A 115 6.04 -6.78 16.97
CA THR A 115 6.82 -7.08 15.77
C THR A 115 7.29 -5.79 15.13
N ASP A 116 8.59 -5.49 15.25
CA ASP A 116 9.23 -4.32 14.66
C ASP A 116 8.63 -2.98 15.13
N GLN A 117 8.06 -2.97 16.34
CA GLN A 117 7.50 -1.80 16.99
C GLN A 117 8.24 -1.50 18.28
N TYR A 118 8.31 -0.21 18.61
CA TYR A 118 9.08 0.32 19.72
C TYR A 118 8.26 1.33 20.54
N THR A 119 8.59 1.42 21.82
CA THR A 119 8.20 2.51 22.70
C THR A 119 9.41 3.37 22.98
N LEU A 120 9.21 4.69 23.05
CA LEU A 120 10.23 5.65 23.47
C LEU A 120 9.84 6.14 24.87
N LYS A 121 10.48 5.56 25.89
CA LYS A 121 10.20 5.83 27.30
C LYS A 121 11.16 6.90 27.84
N ALA A 122 10.65 7.85 28.62
CA ALA A 122 11.48 8.82 29.32
C ALA A 122 12.20 8.13 30.50
N PRO A 123 13.55 8.19 30.58
CA PRO A 123 14.31 7.47 31.59
C PRO A 123 13.85 7.77 33.02
N GLY A 124 13.73 6.73 33.85
CA GLY A 124 13.33 6.86 35.26
C GLY A 124 11.88 7.29 35.52
N SER A 125 11.00 7.24 34.50
CA SER A 125 9.58 7.58 34.63
C SER A 125 8.70 6.60 33.84
N ASP A 126 7.41 6.50 34.11
CA ASP A 126 6.47 5.71 33.28
C ASP A 126 5.77 6.55 32.21
N ARG A 127 6.54 7.43 31.57
CA ARG A 127 6.07 8.38 30.56
C ARG A 127 6.70 8.07 29.20
N TYR A 128 5.91 8.15 28.13
CA TYR A 128 6.29 7.71 26.79
C TYR A 128 5.94 8.77 25.73
N LEU A 129 6.70 8.83 24.64
CA LEU A 129 6.27 9.56 23.45
C LEU A 129 4.96 8.95 22.94
N THR A 130 3.93 9.77 22.76
CA THR A 130 2.60 9.30 22.35
C THR A 130 1.95 10.25 21.35
N VAL A 131 1.15 9.66 20.47
CA VAL A 131 0.08 10.38 19.79
C VAL A 131 -0.93 10.85 20.84
N THR A 132 -1.42 12.09 20.71
CA THR A 132 -2.51 12.60 21.55
C THR A 132 -3.82 11.97 21.10
N ASP A 133 -4.68 11.57 22.04
CA ASP A 133 -5.98 11.01 21.69
C ASP A 133 -6.85 12.02 20.92
N LYS A 134 -7.76 11.52 20.09
CA LYS A 134 -8.66 12.36 19.29
C LYS A 134 -10.05 12.46 19.91
N SER A 135 -10.68 13.62 19.76
CA SER A 135 -12.12 13.75 19.98
C SER A 135 -12.91 12.99 18.92
N ALA A 136 -14.11 12.53 19.29
CA ALA A 136 -15.04 11.94 18.34
C ALA A 136 -15.32 12.93 17.19
N GLY A 137 -15.27 12.45 15.95
CA GLY A 137 -15.47 13.30 14.76
C GLY A 137 -14.28 14.20 14.41
N SER A 138 -13.08 13.95 14.95
CA SER A 138 -11.87 14.71 14.63
C SER A 138 -10.72 13.81 14.18
N ASN A 139 -9.69 14.40 13.56
CA ASN A 139 -8.42 13.72 13.32
C ASN A 139 -7.57 13.70 14.59
N TYR A 140 -6.54 12.86 14.63
CA TYR A 140 -5.54 12.91 15.70
C TYR A 140 -4.85 14.28 15.72
N PRO A 141 -4.66 14.91 16.91
CA PRO A 141 -3.91 16.15 17.02
C PRO A 141 -2.49 16.00 16.47
N ALA A 142 -2.01 17.05 15.80
CA ALA A 142 -0.66 17.08 15.26
C ALA A 142 0.39 17.04 16.37
N GLN A 143 0.24 17.85 17.43
CA GLN A 143 1.20 17.91 18.53
C GLN A 143 1.36 16.55 19.22
N LEU A 144 2.61 16.06 19.27
CA LEU A 144 2.96 14.87 20.04
C LEU A 144 3.13 15.22 21.51
N ALA A 145 2.71 14.27 22.35
CA ALA A 145 2.68 14.42 23.79
C ALA A 145 3.58 13.39 24.47
N ILE A 146 3.79 13.63 25.75
CA ILE A 146 4.38 12.69 26.68
C ILE A 146 3.24 12.15 27.53
N GLY A 147 3.06 10.83 27.54
CA GLY A 147 1.86 10.19 28.05
C GLY A 147 2.10 8.82 28.67
N SER A 148 1.01 8.13 28.97
CA SER A 148 1.06 6.76 29.50
C SER A 148 1.43 5.75 28.40
N ARG A 149 1.87 4.56 28.81
CA ARG A 149 2.04 3.43 27.89
C ARG A 149 0.69 3.04 27.28
N GLY A 150 0.68 2.65 26.02
CA GLY A 150 -0.51 2.15 25.34
C GLY A 150 -0.33 2.10 23.82
N ALA A 151 -1.42 1.83 23.09
CA ALA A 151 -1.40 1.75 21.63
C ALA A 151 -0.92 3.06 20.98
N LEU A 152 -1.30 4.22 21.54
CA LEU A 152 -0.89 5.54 21.06
C LEU A 152 0.61 5.84 21.24
N ALA A 153 1.31 5.05 22.08
CA ALA A 153 2.75 5.17 22.33
C ALA A 153 3.58 4.12 21.56
N SER A 154 2.99 3.50 20.53
CA SER A 154 3.68 2.54 19.66
C SER A 154 4.21 3.20 18.40
N TRP A 155 5.49 2.98 18.13
CA TRP A 155 6.25 3.64 17.07
C TRP A 155 7.01 2.63 16.22
N TYR A 156 7.05 2.90 14.93
CA TYR A 156 8.02 2.34 14.02
C TYR A 156 9.25 3.26 13.97
N LEU A 157 10.44 2.67 14.10
CA LEU A 157 11.69 3.33 13.72
C LEU A 157 12.02 2.86 12.30
N THR A 158 11.47 3.53 11.29
CA THR A 158 11.59 3.15 9.88
C THR A 158 12.90 3.69 9.32
N PRO A 159 13.86 2.84 8.87
CA PRO A 159 15.10 3.33 8.29
C PRO A 159 14.86 4.22 7.07
N VAL A 160 15.65 5.28 6.91
CA VAL A 160 15.57 6.14 5.69
C VAL A 160 15.93 5.36 4.44
N ALA A 161 16.88 4.43 4.55
CA ALA A 161 17.20 3.47 3.50
C ALA A 161 16.60 2.11 3.86
N SER A 162 15.52 1.73 3.16
CA SER A 162 14.90 0.42 3.33
C SER A 162 15.89 -0.70 2.99
N ALA A 163 15.98 -1.71 3.87
CA ALA A 163 16.63 -2.95 3.50
C ALA A 163 15.86 -3.60 2.34
N THR A 164 16.57 -4.25 1.44
CA THR A 164 15.98 -4.97 0.32
C THR A 164 16.62 -6.34 0.19
N ARG A 165 15.88 -7.29 -0.40
CA ARG A 165 16.41 -8.60 -0.77
C ARG A 165 16.25 -8.79 -2.28
N PRO A 166 17.15 -9.52 -2.97
CA PRO A 166 16.98 -9.80 -4.40
C PRO A 166 15.60 -10.41 -4.69
N MET A 167 15.00 -10.03 -5.82
CA MET A 167 13.75 -10.63 -6.27
C MET A 167 13.92 -12.15 -6.47
N PRO A 168 12.99 -12.99 -5.97
CA PRO A 168 13.03 -14.42 -6.25
C PRO A 168 12.98 -14.74 -7.76
N PRO A 169 13.40 -15.96 -8.15
CA PRO A 169 13.16 -16.50 -9.49
C PRO A 169 11.69 -16.36 -9.89
N GLN A 170 11.43 -16.19 -11.18
CA GLN A 170 10.11 -15.82 -11.71
C GLN A 170 8.97 -16.76 -11.27
N ASP A 171 9.25 -18.07 -11.21
CA ASP A 171 8.31 -19.12 -10.79
C ASP A 171 8.00 -19.12 -9.27
N GLN A 172 8.76 -18.35 -8.48
CA GLN A 172 8.60 -18.26 -7.03
C GLN A 172 8.04 -16.92 -6.56
N ARG A 173 7.84 -15.95 -7.46
CA ARG A 173 7.34 -14.62 -7.11
C ARG A 173 5.88 -14.69 -6.68
N THR A 174 5.57 -14.18 -5.50
CA THR A 174 4.21 -13.99 -5.01
C THR A 174 3.62 -12.68 -5.50
N LEU A 175 2.28 -12.59 -5.56
CA LEU A 175 1.60 -11.38 -6.06
C LEU A 175 2.01 -10.12 -5.28
N ASP A 176 2.21 -10.23 -3.97
CA ASP A 176 2.65 -9.13 -3.10
C ASP A 176 4.14 -8.77 -3.22
N GLN A 177 4.93 -9.55 -3.95
CA GLN A 177 6.31 -9.22 -4.28
C GLN A 177 6.45 -8.45 -5.59
N VAL A 178 5.48 -8.58 -6.50
CA VAL A 178 5.58 -8.01 -7.84
C VAL A 178 4.92 -6.64 -7.91
N THR A 179 5.56 -5.76 -8.68
CA THR A 179 5.06 -4.42 -9.01
C THR A 179 4.53 -4.42 -10.44
N PHE A 180 3.36 -3.82 -10.64
CA PHE A 180 2.67 -3.69 -11.92
C PHE A 180 2.50 -2.22 -12.30
N LEU A 181 2.60 -1.93 -13.60
CA LEU A 181 2.19 -0.64 -14.14
C LEU A 181 0.66 -0.54 -14.10
N THR A 182 0.15 0.55 -13.56
CA THR A 182 -1.27 0.80 -13.42
C THR A 182 -1.66 2.10 -14.13
N ALA A 183 -2.69 2.05 -14.97
CA ALA A 183 -3.25 3.24 -15.60
C ALA A 183 -4.35 3.84 -14.70
N HIS A 184 -4.13 5.07 -14.23
CA HIS A 184 -5.17 5.85 -13.55
C HIS A 184 -6.23 6.28 -14.57
N ASN A 185 -7.51 6.13 -14.21
CA ASN A 185 -8.67 6.38 -15.08
C ASN A 185 -8.45 5.86 -16.50
N ALA A 186 -8.16 4.57 -16.60
CA ALA A 186 -7.69 3.96 -17.84
C ALA A 186 -8.68 4.15 -19.02
N TYR A 187 -9.97 4.20 -18.72
CA TYR A 187 -11.07 4.45 -19.64
C TYR A 187 -11.09 5.91 -20.18
N ALA A 188 -10.51 6.86 -19.45
CA ALA A 188 -10.41 8.27 -19.82
C ALA A 188 -9.28 8.49 -20.84
N ASN A 189 -9.43 7.87 -22.01
CA ASN A 189 -8.42 7.84 -23.06
C ASN A 189 -8.87 8.45 -24.40
N GLY A 190 -10.18 8.63 -24.61
CA GLY A 190 -10.76 9.23 -25.81
C GLY A 190 -10.69 8.38 -27.09
N VAL A 191 -10.00 7.23 -27.06
CA VAL A 191 -9.92 6.26 -28.16
C VAL A 191 -11.10 5.30 -28.11
N ASP A 192 -11.45 4.82 -26.92
CA ASP A 192 -12.52 3.84 -26.72
C ASP A 192 -13.92 4.46 -26.69
N GLY A 193 -13.99 5.71 -26.24
CA GLY A 193 -15.23 6.48 -26.10
C GLY A 193 -14.98 7.79 -25.37
N GLY A 194 -16.04 8.61 -25.27
CA GLY A 194 -16.01 9.78 -24.42
C GLY A 194 -16.12 9.38 -22.95
N PHE A 195 -15.50 10.16 -22.07
CA PHE A 195 -15.46 9.87 -20.63
C PHE A 195 -15.88 11.07 -19.78
N ALA A 196 -15.94 12.27 -20.36
CA ALA A 196 -16.35 13.48 -19.66
C ALA A 196 -17.08 14.46 -20.62
N PRO A 197 -17.67 15.56 -20.11
CA PRO A 197 -18.18 16.63 -20.95
C PRO A 197 -17.10 17.20 -21.88
N PRO A 198 -17.49 17.86 -23.01
CA PRO A 198 -16.57 18.20 -24.10
C PRO A 198 -15.27 18.94 -23.69
N PHE A 199 -15.32 19.81 -22.69
CA PHE A 199 -14.15 20.57 -22.25
C PHE A 199 -13.15 19.75 -21.41
N VAL A 200 -13.64 18.75 -20.66
CA VAL A 200 -12.78 17.87 -19.84
C VAL A 200 -12.15 16.77 -20.68
N ASN A 201 -12.79 16.36 -21.80
CA ASN A 201 -12.19 15.43 -22.77
C ASN A 201 -10.88 15.94 -23.40
N LEU A 202 -10.53 17.22 -23.25
CA LEU A 202 -9.29 17.81 -23.77
C LEU A 202 -8.04 17.46 -22.94
N VAL A 203 -8.22 16.90 -21.74
CA VAL A 203 -7.13 16.49 -20.84
C VAL A 203 -7.32 15.04 -20.39
N PRO A 204 -7.24 14.07 -21.31
CA PRO A 204 -7.45 12.66 -20.96
C PRO A 204 -6.34 12.15 -20.04
N ASN A 205 -6.71 11.27 -19.11
CA ASN A 205 -5.77 10.60 -18.22
C ASN A 205 -4.80 9.71 -19.01
N GLN A 206 -5.27 9.07 -20.08
CA GLN A 206 -4.45 8.22 -20.95
C GLN A 206 -4.56 8.64 -22.43
N LYS A 207 -3.62 8.20 -23.28
CA LYS A 207 -3.63 8.50 -24.72
C LYS A 207 -4.11 7.34 -25.60
N ARG A 208 -4.18 6.13 -25.04
CA ARG A 208 -4.36 4.88 -25.78
C ARG A 208 -5.51 4.09 -25.18
N GLY A 209 -6.29 3.41 -26.02
CA GLY A 209 -7.41 2.57 -25.58
C GLY A 209 -6.96 1.32 -24.82
N ILE A 210 -7.87 0.68 -24.08
CA ILE A 210 -7.60 -0.43 -23.14
C ILE A 210 -6.76 -1.54 -23.76
N ASP A 211 -7.09 -2.00 -24.97
CA ASP A 211 -6.36 -3.06 -25.67
C ASP A 211 -4.88 -2.69 -25.89
N GLN A 212 -4.61 -1.43 -26.24
CA GLN A 212 -3.24 -0.96 -26.42
C GLN A 212 -2.52 -0.79 -25.07
N GLN A 213 -3.20 -0.37 -24.01
CA GLN A 213 -2.60 -0.32 -22.67
C GLN A 213 -2.15 -1.72 -22.22
N LEU A 214 -2.99 -2.74 -22.45
CA LEU A 214 -2.64 -4.14 -22.21
C LEU A 214 -1.43 -4.57 -23.06
N ALA A 215 -1.41 -4.25 -24.35
CA ALA A 215 -0.28 -4.55 -25.23
C ALA A 215 1.02 -3.86 -24.79
N ASP A 216 0.93 -2.66 -24.21
CA ASP A 216 2.06 -1.86 -23.74
C ASP A 216 2.60 -2.31 -22.36
N GLY A 217 1.95 -3.29 -21.72
CA GLY A 217 2.40 -3.85 -20.44
C GLY A 217 1.69 -3.30 -19.20
N VAL A 218 0.62 -2.51 -19.35
CA VAL A 218 -0.26 -2.13 -18.24
C VAL A 218 -0.99 -3.37 -17.73
N ARG A 219 -0.98 -3.58 -16.41
CA ARG A 219 -1.64 -4.73 -15.74
C ARG A 219 -2.53 -4.33 -14.58
N GLY A 220 -2.49 -3.06 -14.16
CA GLY A 220 -3.49 -2.47 -13.27
C GLY A 220 -4.34 -1.44 -14.00
N PHE A 221 -5.63 -1.39 -13.72
CA PHE A 221 -6.57 -0.45 -14.34
C PHE A 221 -7.47 0.17 -13.26
N MET A 222 -7.43 1.50 -13.13
CA MET A 222 -8.38 2.22 -12.29
C MET A 222 -9.53 2.71 -13.18
N LEU A 223 -10.76 2.39 -12.78
CA LEU A 223 -11.98 2.68 -13.53
C LEU A 223 -13.00 3.34 -12.61
N ASP A 224 -13.54 4.48 -13.04
CA ASP A 224 -14.64 5.14 -12.34
C ASP A 224 -15.94 4.73 -13.00
N LEU A 225 -16.89 4.30 -12.20
CA LEU A 225 -18.18 3.82 -12.70
C LEU A 225 -19.33 4.56 -12.04
N HIS A 226 -20.22 5.06 -12.88
CA HIS A 226 -21.43 5.76 -12.47
C HIS A 226 -22.67 5.02 -12.96
N GLN A 227 -23.69 4.98 -12.11
CA GLN A 227 -24.96 4.40 -12.49
C GLN A 227 -25.74 5.34 -13.40
N THR A 228 -26.18 4.81 -14.54
CA THR A 228 -27.08 5.49 -15.47
C THR A 228 -28.28 4.58 -15.76
N PRO A 229 -29.31 5.06 -16.49
CA PRO A 229 -30.38 4.19 -16.98
C PRO A 229 -29.89 3.02 -17.86
N ASP A 230 -28.68 3.11 -18.43
CA ASP A 230 -28.09 2.10 -19.31
C ASP A 230 -27.17 1.10 -18.57
N GLY A 231 -27.00 1.24 -17.25
CA GLY A 231 -26.19 0.36 -16.40
C GLY A 231 -25.01 1.08 -15.73
N ALA A 232 -23.90 0.36 -15.52
CA ALA A 232 -22.66 0.95 -15.01
C ALA A 232 -21.83 1.49 -16.18
N ILE A 233 -21.66 2.82 -16.20
CA ILE A 233 -20.99 3.53 -17.30
C ILE A 233 -19.70 4.19 -16.79
N LEU A 234 -18.66 4.14 -17.61
CA LEU A 234 -17.34 4.68 -17.31
C LEU A 234 -17.30 6.17 -17.64
N CYS A 235 -17.22 7.01 -16.60
CA CYS A 235 -17.22 8.47 -16.72
C CYS A 235 -16.41 9.12 -15.60
N HIS A 236 -15.79 10.24 -15.88
CA HIS A 236 -15.08 11.03 -14.89
C HIS A 236 -16.03 12.02 -14.22
N ASN A 237 -16.28 11.86 -12.91
CA ASN A 237 -17.12 12.69 -12.06
C ASN A 237 -18.63 12.69 -12.40
N SER A 238 -19.02 12.65 -13.68
CA SER A 238 -20.41 12.59 -14.14
C SER A 238 -20.52 12.08 -15.58
N CYS A 239 -21.55 11.28 -15.86
CA CYS A 239 -21.91 10.86 -17.22
C CYS A 239 -22.79 11.86 -18.01
N THR A 240 -22.97 13.08 -17.49
CA THR A 240 -23.78 14.10 -18.18
C THR A 240 -23.05 14.64 -19.40
N LEU A 241 -23.73 14.70 -20.56
CA LEU A 241 -23.18 15.23 -21.82
C LEU A 241 -21.91 14.50 -22.32
N VAL A 242 -21.71 13.25 -21.93
CA VAL A 242 -20.61 12.41 -22.42
C VAL A 242 -21.01 11.81 -23.77
N SER A 243 -20.17 12.00 -24.79
CA SER A 243 -20.43 11.43 -26.12
C SER A 243 -19.92 9.99 -26.19
N ARG A 244 -20.83 9.04 -26.48
CA ARG A 244 -20.50 7.60 -26.63
C ARG A 244 -19.70 7.05 -25.45
N PRO A 245 -20.26 7.10 -24.23
CA PRO A 245 -19.57 6.53 -23.07
C PRO A 245 -19.50 5.00 -23.19
N VAL A 246 -18.51 4.42 -22.53
CA VAL A 246 -18.26 2.98 -22.53
C VAL A 246 -18.89 2.36 -21.28
N ALA A 247 -19.59 1.24 -21.44
CA ALA A 247 -20.13 0.49 -20.31
C ALA A 247 -19.05 -0.41 -19.70
N LEU A 248 -19.08 -0.61 -18.38
CA LEU A 248 -18.08 -1.38 -17.63
C LEU A 248 -17.80 -2.76 -18.24
N TRP A 249 -18.84 -3.50 -18.60
CA TRP A 249 -18.71 -4.85 -19.14
C TRP A 249 -17.90 -4.90 -20.45
N VAL A 250 -17.85 -3.82 -21.24
CA VAL A 250 -17.09 -3.76 -22.49
C VAL A 250 -15.60 -3.78 -22.22
N ASP A 251 -15.13 -2.94 -21.30
CA ASP A 251 -13.71 -2.88 -20.93
C ASP A 251 -13.27 -4.13 -20.16
N LEU A 252 -14.14 -4.70 -19.33
CA LEU A 252 -13.88 -6.00 -18.72
C LEU A 252 -13.81 -7.12 -19.74
N GLN A 253 -14.64 -7.10 -20.79
CA GLN A 253 -14.57 -8.10 -21.88
C GLN A 253 -13.21 -8.05 -22.58
N ARG A 254 -12.70 -6.86 -22.89
CA ARG A 254 -11.35 -6.67 -23.47
C ARG A 254 -10.27 -7.30 -22.60
N MET A 255 -10.33 -7.09 -21.28
CA MET A 255 -9.36 -7.67 -20.33
C MET A 255 -9.49 -9.20 -20.24
N VAL A 256 -10.72 -9.75 -20.23
CA VAL A 256 -10.94 -11.20 -20.24
C VAL A 256 -10.42 -11.83 -21.54
N ASP A 257 -10.68 -11.21 -22.69
CA ASP A 257 -10.20 -11.70 -23.99
C ASP A 257 -8.68 -11.65 -24.09
N PHE A 258 -8.05 -10.59 -23.56
CA PHE A 258 -6.59 -10.52 -23.41
C PHE A 258 -6.06 -11.65 -22.55
N LEU A 259 -6.63 -11.89 -21.37
CA LEU A 259 -6.20 -12.97 -20.49
C LEU A 259 -6.35 -14.35 -21.15
N LYS A 260 -7.40 -14.58 -21.94
CA LYS A 260 -7.56 -15.83 -22.71
C LYS A 260 -6.46 -16.01 -23.77
N GLN A 261 -6.04 -14.94 -24.41
CA GLN A 261 -4.95 -14.96 -25.42
C GLN A 261 -3.56 -15.03 -24.79
N HIS A 262 -3.41 -14.58 -23.55
CA HIS A 262 -2.15 -14.49 -22.83
C HIS A 262 -2.23 -15.20 -21.47
N PRO A 263 -2.13 -16.55 -21.43
CA PRO A 263 -2.35 -17.36 -20.24
C PRO A 263 -1.35 -17.11 -19.09
N ASP A 264 -0.20 -16.53 -19.41
CA ASP A 264 0.89 -16.18 -18.49
C ASP A 264 0.73 -14.81 -17.81
N GLN A 265 -0.34 -14.06 -18.15
CA GLN A 265 -0.56 -12.69 -17.67
C GLN A 265 -1.61 -12.64 -16.56
N VAL A 266 -1.48 -11.64 -15.68
CA VAL A 266 -2.39 -11.31 -14.58
C VAL A 266 -2.82 -9.85 -14.69
N VAL A 267 -4.10 -9.56 -14.50
CA VAL A 267 -4.68 -8.21 -14.54
C VAL A 267 -5.38 -7.90 -13.22
N THR A 268 -5.31 -6.64 -12.79
CA THR A 268 -6.05 -6.14 -11.63
C THR A 268 -6.84 -4.90 -12.01
N VAL A 269 -8.10 -4.85 -11.57
CA VAL A 269 -9.00 -3.71 -11.78
C VAL A 269 -9.35 -3.11 -10.42
N PHE A 270 -9.23 -1.80 -10.30
CA PHE A 270 -9.67 -1.00 -9.17
C PHE A 270 -10.86 -0.15 -9.62
N LEU A 271 -11.96 -0.25 -8.89
CA LEU A 271 -13.21 0.43 -9.20
C LEU A 271 -13.44 1.57 -8.21
N GLU A 272 -13.54 2.79 -8.72
CA GLU A 272 -14.18 3.90 -7.99
C GLU A 272 -15.69 3.82 -8.24
N ASP A 273 -16.43 3.37 -7.23
CA ASP A 273 -17.71 2.67 -7.41
C ASP A 273 -18.90 3.47 -6.89
N TYR A 274 -19.63 4.09 -7.82
CA TYR A 274 -20.87 4.85 -7.55
C TYR A 274 -22.14 4.11 -8.01
N VAL A 275 -22.11 2.77 -8.07
CA VAL A 275 -23.20 1.95 -8.62
C VAL A 275 -23.83 1.07 -7.53
N ASP A 276 -25.10 0.74 -7.68
CA ASP A 276 -25.78 -0.23 -6.83
C ASP A 276 -25.15 -1.64 -7.00
N PRO A 277 -24.92 -2.41 -5.91
CA PRO A 277 -24.30 -3.73 -6.02
C PRO A 277 -25.05 -4.70 -6.95
N GLY A 278 -26.37 -4.58 -7.08
CA GLY A 278 -27.19 -5.38 -8.00
C GLY A 278 -26.95 -5.03 -9.46
N VAL A 279 -26.76 -3.75 -9.77
CA VAL A 279 -26.39 -3.28 -11.11
C VAL A 279 -24.97 -3.73 -11.45
N LEU A 280 -23.99 -3.55 -10.55
CA LEU A 280 -22.62 -4.02 -10.76
C LEU A 280 -22.57 -5.54 -11.03
N ARG A 281 -23.28 -6.33 -10.22
CA ARG A 281 -23.39 -7.79 -10.43
C ARG A 281 -23.96 -8.12 -11.81
N SER A 282 -24.97 -7.38 -12.25
CA SER A 282 -25.61 -7.57 -13.56
C SER A 282 -24.65 -7.24 -14.70
N GLU A 283 -23.81 -6.21 -14.55
CA GLU A 283 -22.77 -5.84 -15.51
C GLU A 283 -21.69 -6.92 -15.63
N LEU A 284 -21.21 -7.45 -14.52
CA LEU A 284 -20.25 -8.55 -14.52
C LEU A 284 -20.80 -9.83 -15.17
N ALA A 285 -22.10 -10.10 -14.99
CA ALA A 285 -22.76 -11.24 -15.63
C ALA A 285 -22.81 -11.16 -17.17
N ARG A 286 -22.58 -9.97 -17.75
CA ARG A 286 -22.52 -9.76 -19.21
C ARG A 286 -21.14 -10.10 -19.79
N VAL A 287 -20.12 -10.28 -18.95
CA VAL A 287 -18.74 -10.52 -19.39
C VAL A 287 -18.53 -12.02 -19.64
N ASN A 288 -18.34 -12.40 -20.89
CA ASN A 288 -18.24 -13.79 -21.31
C ASN A 288 -16.92 -14.43 -20.86
N GLY A 289 -17.03 -15.46 -20.00
CA GLY A 289 -15.88 -16.18 -19.44
C GLY A 289 -15.17 -15.45 -18.31
N LEU A 290 -15.82 -14.47 -17.67
CA LEU A 290 -15.28 -13.79 -16.49
C LEU A 290 -14.95 -14.78 -15.37
N SER A 291 -15.85 -15.73 -15.09
CA SER A 291 -15.66 -16.77 -14.06
C SER A 291 -14.42 -17.61 -14.29
N ASP A 292 -13.99 -17.79 -15.54
CA ASP A 292 -12.86 -18.65 -15.90
C ASP A 292 -11.51 -18.01 -15.54
N VAL A 293 -11.50 -16.68 -15.38
CA VAL A 293 -10.28 -15.90 -15.07
C VAL A 293 -10.35 -15.17 -13.74
N LEU A 294 -11.51 -15.09 -13.08
CA LEU A 294 -11.66 -14.33 -11.85
C LEU A 294 -10.96 -15.01 -10.67
N TYR A 295 -10.06 -14.29 -10.00
CA TYR A 295 -9.40 -14.74 -8.78
C TYR A 295 -10.10 -14.20 -7.54
N ARG A 296 -10.36 -15.12 -6.60
CA ARG A 296 -11.10 -14.89 -5.34
C ARG A 296 -10.17 -15.07 -4.14
N PRO A 297 -9.49 -14.01 -3.67
CA PRO A 297 -8.53 -14.13 -2.56
C PRO A 297 -9.22 -14.51 -1.24
N ASP A 298 -10.50 -14.16 -1.08
CA ASP A 298 -11.35 -14.52 0.05
C ASP A 298 -11.66 -16.03 0.14
N LEU A 299 -11.57 -16.76 -0.98
CA LEU A 299 -11.86 -18.20 -1.04
C LEU A 299 -10.61 -19.07 -1.12
N THR A 300 -9.42 -18.47 -1.16
CA THR A 300 -8.15 -19.18 -1.38
C THR A 300 -7.19 -19.12 -0.21
N GLY A 301 -7.67 -18.66 0.96
CA GLY A 301 -6.89 -18.65 2.20
C GLY A 301 -5.72 -17.67 2.20
N VAL A 302 -5.85 -16.54 1.49
CA VAL A 302 -4.78 -15.52 1.39
C VAL A 302 -4.47 -14.90 2.75
N ARG A 303 -5.47 -14.80 3.64
CA ARG A 303 -5.26 -14.21 4.96
C ARG A 303 -4.42 -15.09 5.88
N GLU A 304 -4.52 -16.41 5.70
CA GLU A 304 -3.83 -17.41 6.50
C GLU A 304 -2.45 -17.76 5.92
N ASN A 305 -2.33 -17.79 4.59
CA ASN A 305 -1.17 -18.32 3.89
C ASN A 305 -0.34 -17.27 3.14
N GLY A 306 -0.81 -16.02 3.11
CA GLY A 306 -0.24 -14.96 2.28
C GLY A 306 -0.70 -15.02 0.82
N TRP A 307 -0.23 -14.07 0.01
CA TRP A 307 -0.60 -14.00 -1.40
C TRP A 307 0.03 -15.15 -2.21
N PRO A 308 -0.69 -15.71 -3.20
CA PRO A 308 -0.21 -16.84 -3.99
C PRO A 308 0.94 -16.44 -4.92
N LYS A 309 1.65 -17.45 -5.42
CA LYS A 309 2.60 -17.26 -6.53
C LYS A 309 1.86 -16.88 -7.80
N LEU A 310 2.47 -16.03 -8.61
CA LEU A 310 1.93 -15.72 -9.94
C LEU A 310 1.85 -16.98 -10.81
N ALA A 311 2.82 -17.89 -10.68
CA ALA A 311 2.80 -19.18 -11.37
C ALA A 311 1.54 -20.01 -11.05
N ASP A 312 1.12 -20.02 -9.78
CA ASP A 312 -0.07 -20.76 -9.33
C ASP A 312 -1.36 -20.12 -9.88
N LEU A 313 -1.44 -18.78 -9.88
CA LEU A 313 -2.54 -18.04 -10.52
C LEU A 313 -2.62 -18.37 -12.02
N THR A 314 -1.47 -18.37 -12.71
CA THR A 314 -1.42 -18.66 -14.15
C THR A 314 -1.81 -20.10 -14.47
N ALA A 315 -1.33 -21.06 -13.68
CA ALA A 315 -1.64 -22.48 -13.86
C ALA A 315 -3.12 -22.79 -13.58
N ALA A 316 -3.73 -22.11 -12.61
CA ALA A 316 -5.15 -22.26 -12.27
C ALA A 316 -6.09 -21.51 -13.23
N GLY A 317 -5.56 -20.59 -14.05
CA GLY A 317 -6.36 -19.74 -14.95
C GLY A 317 -6.99 -18.51 -14.26
N HIS A 318 -7.05 -18.48 -12.92
CA HIS A 318 -7.59 -17.38 -12.12
C HIS A 318 -6.60 -16.21 -12.00
N ARG A 319 -6.70 -15.24 -12.91
CA ARG A 319 -5.68 -14.22 -13.19
C ARG A 319 -6.24 -12.79 -13.28
N LEU A 320 -7.51 -12.57 -12.91
CA LEU A 320 -8.15 -11.27 -12.84
C LEU A 320 -8.57 -10.99 -11.40
N LEU A 321 -8.06 -9.91 -10.80
CA LEU A 321 -8.57 -9.38 -9.53
C LEU A 321 -9.42 -8.14 -9.80
N ILE A 322 -10.51 -7.99 -9.05
CA ILE A 322 -11.35 -6.79 -9.10
C ILE A 322 -11.55 -6.29 -7.67
N PHE A 323 -11.18 -5.03 -7.44
CA PHE A 323 -11.35 -4.33 -6.17
C PHE A 323 -12.32 -3.15 -6.32
N THR A 324 -13.08 -2.85 -5.27
CA THR A 324 -13.99 -1.69 -5.17
C THR A 324 -13.57 -0.78 -4.02
N ASP A 325 -13.61 0.53 -4.20
CA ASP A 325 -13.33 1.50 -3.14
C ASP A 325 -14.50 1.66 -2.14
N HIS A 326 -15.65 1.07 -2.46
CA HIS A 326 -16.83 0.98 -1.60
C HIS A 326 -16.50 0.26 -0.28
N SER A 327 -17.33 0.48 0.75
CA SER A 327 -17.17 -0.20 2.04
C SER A 327 -18.13 -1.39 2.16
N ARG A 328 -17.67 -2.49 2.78
CA ARG A 328 -18.52 -3.66 3.08
C ARG A 328 -19.77 -3.27 3.88
N SER A 329 -19.59 -2.46 4.92
CA SER A 329 -20.68 -2.02 5.80
C SER A 329 -21.80 -1.29 5.05
N SER A 330 -21.46 -0.55 3.99
CA SER A 330 -22.45 0.13 3.15
C SER A 330 -23.32 -0.87 2.37
N ASP A 331 -22.77 -2.02 1.97
CA ASP A 331 -23.47 -3.04 1.19
C ASP A 331 -24.20 -4.07 2.06
N GLU A 332 -23.68 -4.37 3.24
CA GLU A 332 -24.36 -5.22 4.21
C GLU A 332 -25.75 -4.65 4.56
N ALA A 333 -25.84 -3.32 4.70
CA ALA A 333 -27.11 -2.62 4.88
C ALA A 333 -28.06 -2.78 3.68
N ALA A 334 -27.53 -2.99 2.48
CA ALA A 334 -28.29 -3.20 1.24
C ALA A 334 -28.61 -4.69 0.97
N GLY A 335 -28.08 -5.63 1.76
CA GLY A 335 -28.36 -7.07 1.64
C GLY A 335 -27.67 -7.79 0.49
N LEU A 336 -26.71 -7.16 -0.19
CA LEU A 336 -25.91 -7.76 -1.26
C LEU A 336 -24.47 -7.24 -1.19
N THR A 337 -23.55 -8.08 -0.74
CA THR A 337 -22.13 -7.71 -0.67
C THR A 337 -21.40 -8.05 -1.97
N ARG A 338 -20.47 -7.19 -2.38
CA ARG A 338 -19.73 -7.26 -3.64
C ARG A 338 -18.82 -8.47 -3.74
N ASP A 339 -18.30 -8.92 -2.61
CA ASP A 339 -17.48 -10.13 -2.54
C ASP A 339 -18.28 -11.38 -2.90
N SER A 340 -19.60 -11.42 -2.68
CA SER A 340 -20.43 -12.57 -3.07
C SER A 340 -20.36 -12.91 -4.57
N PHE A 341 -20.07 -11.92 -5.43
CA PHE A 341 -19.90 -12.08 -6.88
C PHE A 341 -18.48 -11.75 -7.37
N GLY A 342 -17.52 -11.67 -6.44
CA GLY A 342 -16.09 -11.66 -6.74
C GLY A 342 -15.44 -10.30 -6.95
N VAL A 343 -16.06 -9.24 -6.43
CA VAL A 343 -15.43 -7.92 -6.30
C VAL A 343 -15.04 -7.69 -4.85
N MET A 344 -13.75 -7.54 -4.59
CA MET A 344 -13.19 -7.45 -3.25
C MET A 344 -13.15 -6.01 -2.74
N TYR A 345 -13.44 -5.79 -1.45
CA TYR A 345 -13.37 -4.45 -0.87
C TYR A 345 -11.93 -3.97 -0.72
N GLN A 346 -11.57 -2.89 -1.40
CA GLN A 346 -10.20 -2.41 -1.52
C GLN A 346 -9.56 -2.12 -0.15
N ARG A 347 -10.33 -1.56 0.80
CA ARG A 347 -9.88 -1.28 2.19
C ARG A 347 -9.56 -2.54 2.99
N GLU A 348 -10.10 -3.69 2.62
CA GLU A 348 -9.84 -4.96 3.29
C GLU A 348 -8.56 -5.63 2.78
N TRP A 349 -8.24 -5.42 1.49
CA TRP A 349 -7.20 -6.16 0.76
C TRP A 349 -5.98 -5.35 0.38
N THR A 350 -6.07 -4.02 0.42
CA THR A 350 -5.00 -3.11 -0.01
C THR A 350 -4.81 -1.95 0.97
N VAL A 351 -3.72 -1.22 0.78
CA VAL A 351 -3.50 0.15 1.26
C VAL A 351 -3.24 1.04 0.06
N GLU A 352 -3.64 2.31 0.13
CA GLU A 352 -3.52 3.24 -0.99
C GLU A 352 -3.14 4.65 -0.50
N ASN A 353 -2.16 5.29 -1.14
CA ASN A 353 -1.80 6.66 -0.77
C ASN A 353 -2.76 7.69 -1.37
N TYR A 354 -2.79 8.87 -0.76
CA TYR A 354 -3.54 10.02 -1.25
C TYR A 354 -3.23 10.29 -2.72
N TRP A 355 -4.28 10.48 -3.50
CA TRP A 355 -4.27 10.37 -4.95
C TRP A 355 -3.52 11.52 -5.63
N SER A 356 -3.56 12.73 -5.04
CA SER A 356 -3.05 13.93 -5.67
C SER A 356 -1.62 14.28 -5.26
N MET A 357 -0.78 14.56 -6.26
CA MET A 357 0.52 15.22 -6.14
C MET A 357 0.43 16.74 -6.32
N GLY A 358 -0.77 17.32 -6.19
CA GLY A 358 -1.06 18.73 -6.39
C GLY A 358 -1.77 19.03 -7.71
N SER A 359 -1.95 20.32 -7.98
CA SER A 359 -2.63 20.78 -9.21
C SER A 359 -1.82 20.42 -10.47
N GLY A 360 -2.42 20.57 -11.65
CA GLY A 360 -1.78 20.21 -12.93
C GLY A 360 -0.49 20.96 -13.29
N LEU A 361 -0.20 22.08 -12.61
CA LEU A 361 0.99 22.90 -12.83
C LEU A 361 1.73 23.17 -11.51
N GLY A 362 3.03 23.44 -11.61
CA GLY A 362 3.88 23.76 -10.46
C GLY A 362 4.57 22.54 -9.85
N SER A 363 5.04 22.70 -8.61
CA SER A 363 5.77 21.64 -7.91
C SER A 363 4.86 20.47 -7.56
N SER A 364 5.43 19.27 -7.54
CA SER A 364 4.72 18.07 -7.08
C SER A 364 4.78 18.01 -5.55
N ASP A 365 3.68 17.60 -4.92
CA ASP A 365 3.68 17.17 -3.52
C ASP A 365 4.09 15.70 -3.44
N TRP A 366 5.28 15.45 -2.91
CA TRP A 366 5.84 14.11 -2.78
C TRP A 366 5.32 13.35 -1.55
N SER A 367 4.41 13.95 -0.78
CA SER A 367 3.79 13.31 0.38
C SER A 367 3.20 11.94 0.00
N CYS A 368 3.38 10.96 0.88
CA CYS A 368 2.85 9.62 0.72
C CYS A 368 2.20 9.18 2.03
N TYR A 369 0.91 9.48 2.16
CA TYR A 369 0.09 9.16 3.32
C TYR A 369 -1.18 8.48 2.86
N SER A 370 -1.86 7.77 3.75
CA SER A 370 -3.08 7.03 3.39
C SER A 370 -4.17 7.96 2.86
N ARG A 371 -4.88 7.54 1.81
CA ARG A 371 -6.10 8.23 1.38
C ARG A 371 -7.27 8.03 2.36
N TRP A 372 -7.18 7.04 3.24
CA TRP A 372 -8.21 6.69 4.22
C TRP A 372 -7.82 7.16 5.62
N TYR A 373 -7.67 8.47 5.76
CA TYR A 373 -7.38 9.13 7.02
C TYR A 373 -8.27 10.37 7.18
N ASP A 374 -9.31 10.23 7.99
CA ASP A 374 -10.27 11.27 8.33
C ASP A 374 -10.86 11.05 9.75
N ALA A 375 -11.84 11.88 10.10
CA ALA A 375 -12.50 11.86 11.39
C ALA A 375 -13.10 10.50 11.78
N GLY A 376 -13.59 9.74 10.80
CA GLY A 376 -14.25 8.44 10.96
C GLY A 376 -13.39 7.25 10.53
N THR A 377 -12.33 7.47 9.74
CA THR A 377 -11.52 6.42 9.14
C THR A 377 -10.04 6.61 9.43
N ASN A 378 -9.36 5.57 9.92
CA ASN A 378 -7.90 5.58 10.08
C ASN A 378 -7.31 4.25 9.61
N LEU A 379 -6.87 4.20 8.35
CA LEU A 379 -6.22 3.03 7.77
C LEU A 379 -4.80 3.40 7.31
N PRO A 380 -3.77 3.28 8.16
CA PRO A 380 -2.43 3.71 7.80
C PRO A 380 -1.83 2.83 6.69
N LEU A 381 -0.94 3.40 5.87
CA LEU A 381 -0.21 2.63 4.85
C LEU A 381 0.64 1.51 5.46
N THR A 382 1.06 1.67 6.72
CA THR A 382 1.83 0.68 7.48
C THR A 382 1.00 -0.53 7.92
N ARG A 383 -0.33 -0.53 7.74
CA ARG A 383 -1.21 -1.64 8.13
C ARG A 383 -0.68 -2.98 7.65
N THR A 384 -0.56 -3.92 8.58
CA THR A 384 -0.29 -5.33 8.34
C THR A 384 -1.12 -6.12 9.33
N GLU A 385 -1.54 -7.31 8.94
CA GLU A 385 -2.23 -8.26 9.80
C GLU A 385 -1.33 -9.49 10.01
N ASN A 386 -1.64 -10.31 11.01
CA ASN A 386 -0.92 -11.56 11.18
C ASN A 386 -1.21 -12.48 10.00
N GLY A 387 -0.17 -12.97 9.31
CA GLY A 387 -0.30 -13.83 8.12
C GLY A 387 -0.70 -13.11 6.83
N PHE A 388 -1.08 -11.83 6.90
CA PHE A 388 -1.61 -11.09 5.76
C PHE A 388 -1.03 -9.69 5.62
N ARG A 389 -0.49 -9.40 4.43
CA ARG A 389 0.00 -8.08 4.06
C ARG A 389 -0.89 -7.51 2.95
N PRO A 390 -1.63 -6.43 3.19
CA PRO A 390 -2.39 -5.76 2.13
C PRO A 390 -1.47 -5.31 0.99
N LEU A 391 -1.94 -5.44 -0.26
CA LEU A 391 -1.20 -4.93 -1.43
C LEU A 391 -1.14 -3.40 -1.37
N PHE A 392 -0.07 -2.80 -1.89
CA PHE A 392 0.08 -1.35 -1.89
C PHE A 392 -0.19 -0.75 -3.28
N VAL A 393 -1.25 0.06 -3.37
CA VAL A 393 -1.57 0.89 -4.54
C VAL A 393 -0.93 2.27 -4.36
N MET A 394 0.06 2.56 -5.20
CA MET A 394 0.77 3.84 -5.16
C MET A 394 0.22 4.78 -6.26
N ASN A 395 -0.53 5.81 -5.85
CA ASN A 395 -1.00 6.87 -6.73
C ASN A 395 0.09 7.89 -7.02
N HIS A 396 0.35 8.15 -8.30
CA HIS A 396 1.35 9.06 -8.83
C HIS A 396 0.79 9.86 -10.01
N PHE A 397 -0.14 10.75 -9.69
CA PHE A 397 -0.76 11.66 -10.64
C PHE A 397 -1.22 12.94 -9.93
N ARG A 398 -1.74 13.89 -10.70
CA ARG A 398 -2.16 15.22 -10.24
C ARG A 398 -3.66 15.38 -10.41
N ASP A 399 -4.21 16.48 -9.87
CA ASP A 399 -5.63 16.82 -10.04
C ASP A 399 -6.03 17.03 -11.51
N ALA A 400 -5.07 17.40 -12.37
CA ALA A 400 -5.29 17.60 -13.79
C ALA A 400 -4.13 17.04 -14.62
N THR A 401 -4.47 16.23 -15.62
CA THR A 401 -3.51 15.52 -16.48
C THR A 401 -2.87 16.42 -17.54
N ILE A 402 -2.01 17.34 -17.11
CA ILE A 402 -1.19 18.13 -18.04
C ILE A 402 -0.04 17.28 -18.55
N SER A 403 -0.06 16.93 -19.84
CA SER A 403 0.86 15.98 -20.49
C SER A 403 2.34 16.21 -20.13
N GLY A 404 2.82 17.45 -20.19
CA GLY A 404 4.22 17.78 -19.90
C GLY A 404 4.58 17.58 -18.43
N THR A 405 3.69 17.96 -17.52
CA THR A 405 3.87 17.76 -16.09
C THR A 405 3.81 16.28 -15.74
N ALA A 406 2.80 15.54 -16.24
CA ALA A 406 2.66 14.10 -16.04
C ALA A 406 3.90 13.33 -16.56
N GLY A 407 4.37 13.65 -17.77
CA GLY A 407 5.59 13.07 -18.29
C GLY A 407 6.81 13.36 -17.42
N THR A 408 6.94 14.58 -16.89
CA THR A 408 8.02 14.96 -15.97
C THR A 408 7.92 14.21 -14.64
N ASP A 409 6.73 14.10 -14.06
CA ASP A 409 6.52 13.36 -12.82
C ASP A 409 6.81 11.88 -13.00
N ASN A 410 6.40 11.28 -14.12
CA ASN A 410 6.63 9.85 -14.40
C ASN A 410 8.13 9.49 -14.46
N THR A 411 9.01 10.41 -14.87
CA THR A 411 10.47 10.18 -14.81
C THR A 411 11.00 10.00 -13.38
N LYS A 412 10.24 10.43 -12.37
CA LYS A 412 10.60 10.38 -10.94
C LYS A 412 9.88 9.27 -10.19
N LEU A 413 9.14 8.40 -10.88
CA LEU A 413 8.27 7.40 -10.27
C LEU A 413 9.03 6.42 -9.35
N ALA A 414 10.16 5.87 -9.82
CA ALA A 414 10.99 4.97 -9.01
C ALA A 414 11.60 5.67 -7.78
N ASP A 415 11.96 6.94 -7.94
CA ASP A 415 12.54 7.76 -6.88
C ASP A 415 11.51 8.06 -5.79
N ARG A 416 10.29 8.46 -6.18
CA ARG A 416 9.19 8.66 -5.24
C ARG A 416 8.83 7.36 -4.51
N ALA A 417 8.74 6.26 -5.25
CA ALA A 417 8.46 4.95 -4.67
C ALA A 417 9.47 4.62 -3.56
N ARG A 418 10.78 4.73 -3.83
CA ARG A 418 11.84 4.36 -2.88
C ARG A 418 12.03 5.33 -1.72
N ARG A 419 12.05 6.63 -1.98
CA ARG A 419 12.43 7.64 -0.98
C ARG A 419 11.27 8.14 -0.12
N PHE A 420 10.03 8.02 -0.62
CA PHE A 420 8.85 8.58 0.05
C PHE A 420 7.85 7.49 0.41
N CYS A 421 7.39 6.72 -0.59
CA CYS A 421 6.27 5.81 -0.37
C CYS A 421 6.64 4.48 0.29
N GLU A 422 7.79 3.89 -0.04
CA GLU A 422 8.29 2.68 0.61
C GLU A 422 8.49 2.84 2.12
N PRO A 423 9.20 3.88 2.62
CA PRO A 423 9.30 4.09 4.05
C PRO A 423 7.95 4.46 4.67
N ALA A 424 7.12 5.26 4.00
CA ALA A 424 5.80 5.63 4.53
C ALA A 424 4.85 4.43 4.68
N ALA A 425 4.86 3.51 3.73
CA ALA A 425 4.02 2.32 3.77
C ALA A 425 4.67 1.16 4.54
N ARG A 426 6.00 1.22 4.75
CA ARG A 426 6.84 0.07 5.09
C ARG A 426 6.54 -1.11 4.16
N LYS A 427 6.39 -0.83 2.87
CA LYS A 427 5.96 -1.75 1.79
C LYS A 427 6.49 -1.27 0.44
N LYS A 428 6.90 -2.21 -0.42
CA LYS A 428 7.09 -1.93 -1.85
C LYS A 428 5.73 -1.79 -2.54
N PRO A 429 5.50 -0.77 -3.38
CA PRO A 429 4.29 -0.68 -4.18
C PRO A 429 4.07 -1.92 -5.05
N ASN A 430 2.86 -2.47 -5.02
CA ASN A 430 2.43 -3.52 -5.94
C ASN A 430 1.85 -2.92 -7.22
N TYR A 431 1.27 -1.72 -7.14
CA TYR A 431 0.67 -1.03 -8.27
C TYR A 431 1.21 0.40 -8.34
N LEU A 432 1.75 0.81 -9.49
CA LEU A 432 2.16 2.19 -9.75
C LEU A 432 1.11 2.84 -10.64
N ALA A 433 0.15 3.54 -10.05
CA ALA A 433 -0.93 4.21 -10.76
C ALA A 433 -0.47 5.58 -11.27
N VAL A 434 -0.47 5.74 -12.59
CA VAL A 434 -0.02 6.97 -13.26
C VAL A 434 -1.02 7.47 -14.29
N ASP A 435 -1.03 8.78 -14.47
CA ASP A 435 -1.53 9.41 -15.69
C ASP A 435 -0.47 9.32 -16.80
N ARG A 436 -0.93 9.24 -18.05
CA ARG A 436 -0.07 9.27 -19.24
C ARG A 436 1.07 8.28 -19.14
N TYR A 437 0.72 7.01 -18.97
CA TYR A 437 1.72 5.94 -18.88
C TYR A 437 2.64 5.89 -20.10
N ASP A 438 2.23 6.48 -21.23
CA ASP A 438 3.00 6.63 -22.45
C ASP A 438 4.15 7.64 -22.36
N LEU A 439 4.22 8.44 -21.29
CA LEU A 439 5.22 9.49 -21.09
C LEU A 439 6.06 9.25 -19.83
N GLY A 440 7.35 9.55 -19.91
CA GLY A 440 8.27 9.51 -18.77
C GLY A 440 8.78 8.13 -18.36
N ASP A 441 8.54 7.10 -19.19
CA ASP A 441 9.01 5.71 -19.00
C ASP A 441 8.71 5.10 -17.61
N PRO A 442 7.43 5.01 -17.21
CA PRO A 442 7.05 4.35 -15.97
C PRO A 442 7.35 2.84 -15.99
N GLY A 443 7.50 2.23 -17.18
CA GLY A 443 7.92 0.84 -17.33
C GLY A 443 9.33 0.57 -16.75
N SER A 444 10.26 1.51 -16.93
CA SER A 444 11.59 1.43 -16.29
C SER A 444 11.51 1.45 -14.76
N ALA A 445 10.58 2.21 -14.18
CA ALA A 445 10.35 2.18 -12.74
C ALA A 445 9.82 0.82 -12.27
N VAL A 446 8.88 0.22 -12.99
CA VAL A 446 8.38 -1.14 -12.72
C VAL A 446 9.52 -2.16 -12.79
N ASN A 447 10.35 -2.12 -13.83
CA ASN A 447 11.52 -3.00 -13.96
C ASN A 447 12.46 -2.85 -12.78
N THR A 448 12.74 -1.62 -12.37
CA THR A 448 13.59 -1.29 -11.22
C THR A 448 13.02 -1.85 -9.92
N LEU A 449 11.73 -1.67 -9.65
CA LEU A 449 11.05 -2.20 -8.45
C LEU A 449 10.93 -3.72 -8.47
N ASN A 450 10.98 -4.35 -9.64
CA ASN A 450 10.97 -5.82 -9.78
C ASN A 450 12.37 -6.46 -9.71
N THR A 451 13.40 -5.72 -9.32
CA THR A 451 14.74 -6.29 -9.01
C THR A 451 14.90 -6.72 -7.56
N TYR A 452 13.98 -6.33 -6.66
CA TYR A 452 14.06 -6.60 -5.23
C TYR A 452 12.69 -6.79 -4.58
N VAL A 453 12.69 -7.38 -3.38
CA VAL A 453 11.56 -7.42 -2.45
C VAL A 453 11.85 -6.55 -1.23
N TYR A 454 10.80 -5.92 -0.71
CA TYR A 454 10.85 -5.27 0.59
C TYR A 454 10.63 -6.34 1.67
N PRO A 455 11.48 -6.41 2.70
CA PRO A 455 11.51 -7.52 3.64
C PRO A 455 10.21 -7.75 4.41
#